data_AF-A0A2W4LKX4-F1
#
_entry.id   AF-A0A2W4LKX4-F1
#
_cell.length_a   1.000
_cell.length_b   1.000
_cell.length_c   1.000
_cell.angle_alpha   90.00
_cell.angle_beta   90.00
_cell.angle_gamma   90.00
#
_symmetry.space_group_name_H-M   'P 1'
#
loop_
_entity.id
_entity.type
_entity.pdbx_description
1 polymer ?
#
loop_
_entity_poly.entity_id
_entity_poly.type
_entity_poly.pdbx_seq_one_letter_code
_entity_poly.pdbx_strand_id
1 'polypeptide(L)'
;MSQPATVLVLSPSLGDDFFASVLGGVTREVVAQDGRVIVVETLQEYNPRDEVGAPGAYSSRIGWGQSDAVVSVTTAADAPPRQAWPF
;
A
#
# COMPACT_ATOMS: atom_id res chain seq x y z
N MET A 1 -4.21 -22.92 18.72
CA MET A 1 -5.13 -22.04 17.97
C MET A 1 -4.27 -20.97 17.33
N SER A 2 -4.32 -20.80 16.01
CA SER A 2 -3.63 -19.68 15.36
C SER A 2 -4.39 -18.40 15.70
N GLN A 3 -3.70 -17.37 16.19
CA GLN A 3 -4.33 -16.08 16.41
C GLN A 3 -4.75 -15.46 15.07
N PRO A 4 -5.88 -14.74 15.00
CA PRO A 4 -6.23 -13.99 13.80
C PRO A 4 -5.12 -13.00 13.43
N ALA A 5 -4.60 -13.09 12.21
CA ALA A 5 -3.45 -12.31 11.78
C ALA A 5 -3.83 -10.85 11.51
N THR A 6 -3.00 -9.91 11.94
CA THR A 6 -3.06 -8.50 11.56
C THR A 6 -2.01 -8.21 10.50
N VAL A 7 -2.44 -7.93 9.27
CA VAL A 7 -1.56 -7.63 8.14
C VAL A 7 -1.53 -6.13 7.87
N LEU A 8 -0.34 -5.56 7.84
CA LEU A 8 -0.10 -4.18 7.45
C LEU A 8 0.24 -4.10 5.96
N VAL A 9 -0.50 -3.30 5.20
CA VAL A 9 -0.25 -3.09 3.76
C VAL A 9 0.21 -1.66 3.53
N LEU A 10 1.37 -1.51 2.89
CA LEU A 10 1.91 -0.24 2.43
C LEU A 10 1.60 -0.09 0.94
N SER A 11 0.82 0.92 0.56
CA SER A 11 0.40 1.14 -0.82
C SER A 11 0.61 2.60 -1.26
N PRO A 12 1.26 2.87 -2.40
CA PRO A 12 1.41 4.22 -2.95
C PRO A 12 0.08 4.95 -3.21
N SER A 13 -0.97 4.21 -3.53
CA SER A 13 -2.32 4.70 -3.83
C SER A 13 -3.35 3.71 -3.31
N LEU A 14 -4.54 4.21 -2.96
CA LEU A 14 -5.69 3.39 -2.57
C LEU A 14 -6.70 3.17 -3.71
N GLY A 15 -6.63 4.02 -4.74
CA GLY A 15 -7.70 4.16 -5.75
C GLY A 15 -7.36 3.66 -7.15
N ASP A 16 -6.09 3.56 -7.53
CA ASP A 16 -5.76 3.12 -8.91
C ASP A 16 -6.09 1.63 -9.11
N ASP A 17 -6.53 1.27 -10.32
CA ASP A 17 -7.01 -0.08 -10.66
C ASP A 17 -6.07 -1.21 -10.19
N PHE A 18 -4.76 -1.02 -10.33
CA PHE A 18 -3.75 -1.98 -9.86
C PHE A 18 -3.74 -2.11 -8.33
N PHE A 19 -3.57 -0.98 -7.63
CA PHE A 19 -3.45 -0.98 -6.17
C PHE A 19 -4.77 -1.41 -5.51
N ALA A 20 -5.91 -0.94 -6.02
CA ALA A 20 -7.24 -1.35 -5.57
C ALA A 20 -7.47 -2.86 -5.74
N SER A 21 -7.06 -3.43 -6.88
CA SER A 21 -7.17 -4.89 -7.12
C SER A 21 -6.31 -5.70 -6.13
N VAL A 22 -5.07 -5.27 -5.89
CA VAL A 22 -4.17 -5.91 -4.92
C VAL A 22 -4.74 -5.82 -3.50
N LEU A 23 -5.18 -4.63 -3.09
CA LEU A 23 -5.80 -4.41 -1.77
C LEU A 23 -7.07 -5.26 -1.58
N GLY A 24 -7.91 -5.36 -2.61
CA GLY A 24 -9.08 -6.22 -2.59
C GLY A 24 -8.73 -7.71 -2.41
N GLY A 25 -7.71 -8.19 -3.14
CA GLY A 25 -7.20 -9.55 -3.03
C GLY A 25 -6.65 -9.86 -1.63
N VAL A 26 -5.77 -9.01 -1.12
CA VAL A 26 -5.19 -9.17 0.24
C VAL A 26 -6.30 -9.16 1.29
N THR A 27 -7.22 -8.20 1.20
CA THR A 27 -8.34 -8.10 2.16
C THR A 27 -9.19 -9.37 2.15
N ARG A 28 -9.50 -9.91 0.97
CA ARG A 28 -10.27 -11.14 0.84
C ARG A 28 -9.60 -12.31 1.55
N GLU A 29 -8.31 -12.55 1.30
CA GLU A 29 -7.60 -13.68 1.89
C GLU A 29 -7.43 -13.55 3.40
N VAL A 30 -7.14 -12.34 3.89
CA VAL A 30 -6.96 -12.08 5.33
C VAL A 30 -8.29 -12.23 6.08
N VAL A 31 -9.38 -11.68 5.55
CA VAL A 31 -10.71 -11.79 6.17
C VAL A 31 -11.23 -13.23 6.14
N ALA A 32 -10.89 -14.02 5.11
CA ALA A 32 -11.25 -15.44 5.04
C ALA A 32 -10.62 -16.28 6.18
N GLN A 33 -9.63 -15.73 6.90
CA GLN A 33 -8.98 -16.33 8.06
C GLN A 33 -9.28 -15.57 9.36
N ASP A 34 -10.38 -14.80 9.41
CA ASP A 34 -10.80 -13.94 10.52
C ASP A 34 -9.78 -12.84 10.89
N GLY A 35 -8.81 -12.58 10.02
CA GLY A 35 -7.75 -11.60 10.22
C GLY A 35 -8.18 -10.15 10.02
N ARG A 36 -7.22 -9.24 10.14
CA ARG A 36 -7.41 -7.79 10.01
C ARG A 36 -6.39 -7.21 9.04
N VAL A 37 -6.82 -6.25 8.23
CA VAL A 37 -5.92 -5.48 7.36
C VAL A 37 -5.85 -4.04 7.84
N ILE A 38 -4.62 -3.53 8.01
CA ILE A 38 -4.32 -2.12 8.23
C ILE A 38 -3.67 -1.63 6.94
N VAL A 39 -4.26 -0.62 6.29
CA VAL A 39 -3.69 -0.04 5.07
C VAL A 39 -3.09 1.32 5.39
N VAL A 40 -1.86 1.53 4.92
CA VAL A 40 -1.14 2.81 4.99
C VAL A 40 -0.85 3.25 3.57
N GLU A 41 -1.42 4.38 3.22
CA GLU A 41 -1.08 5.05 1.98
C GLU A 41 0.27 5.74 2.14
N THR A 42 1.25 5.35 1.32
CA THR A 42 2.63 5.83 1.43
C THR A 42 2.93 7.05 0.58
N LEU A 43 2.07 7.40 -0.39
CA LEU A 43 2.21 8.47 -1.39
C LEU A 43 3.57 8.48 -2.11
N GLN A 44 3.57 8.29 -3.43
CA GLN A 44 4.80 8.47 -4.21
C GLN A 44 5.21 9.95 -4.24
N GLU A 45 6.53 10.20 -4.19
CA GLU A 45 7.08 11.54 -4.38
C GLU A 45 6.54 12.11 -5.70
N TYR A 46 5.98 13.32 -5.66
CA TYR A 46 5.35 14.01 -6.80
C TYR A 46 4.03 13.45 -7.31
N ASN A 47 3.39 12.47 -6.64
CA ASN A 47 2.03 12.04 -6.98
C ASN A 47 1.00 12.69 -6.04
N PRO A 48 0.39 13.83 -6.40
CA PRO A 48 -0.64 14.44 -5.57
C PRO A 48 -1.84 13.50 -5.45
N ARG A 49 -2.44 13.43 -4.25
CA ARG A 49 -3.73 12.77 -4.07
C ARG A 49 -4.76 13.41 -5.01
N ASP A 50 -5.37 12.60 -5.88
CA ASP A 50 -6.55 13.03 -6.64
C ASP A 50 -7.81 13.14 -5.76
N GLU A 51 -7.79 12.55 -4.56
CA GLU A 51 -8.90 12.59 -3.61
C GLU A 51 -8.80 13.73 -2.58
N VAL A 52 -9.93 14.42 -2.36
CA VAL A 52 -10.05 15.54 -1.41
C VAL A 52 -9.86 15.06 0.04
N GLY A 53 -8.71 15.38 0.64
CA GLY A 53 -8.50 15.20 2.07
C GLY A 53 -7.07 15.51 2.49
N ALA A 54 -6.91 16.46 3.42
CA ALA A 54 -5.61 16.78 4.01
C ALA A 54 -4.97 15.53 4.64
N PRO A 55 -3.63 15.39 4.60
CA PRO A 55 -2.95 14.32 5.34
C PRO A 55 -3.40 14.40 6.80
N GLY A 56 -3.97 13.31 7.31
CA GLY A 56 -4.17 13.19 8.75
C GLY A 56 -2.80 13.37 9.41
N ALA A 57 -2.74 14.13 10.51
CA ALA A 57 -1.51 14.28 11.26
C ALA A 57 -0.89 12.89 11.45
N TYR A 58 0.40 12.73 11.10
CA TYR A 58 1.19 11.49 11.23
C TYR A 58 1.29 10.95 12.68
N SER A 59 0.44 11.43 13.58
CA SER A 59 0.17 10.94 14.93
C SER A 59 -0.84 9.80 14.99
N SER A 60 -1.34 9.28 13.86
CA SER A 60 -2.19 8.09 13.89
C SER A 60 -1.39 6.93 14.49
N ARG A 61 -1.92 6.33 15.57
CA ARG A 61 -1.35 5.11 16.16
C ARG A 61 -1.62 3.96 15.18
N ILE A 62 -0.90 3.94 14.07
CA ILE A 62 -0.83 2.76 13.23
C ILE A 62 -0.18 1.70 14.11
N GLY A 63 -0.82 0.54 14.25
CA GLY A 63 -0.36 -0.57 15.06
C GLY A 63 0.88 -1.23 14.46
N TRP A 64 1.94 -0.46 14.19
CA TRP A 64 3.20 -0.92 13.59
C TRP A 64 3.75 -2.13 14.34
N GLY A 65 3.79 -2.05 15.68
CA GLY A 65 4.21 -3.15 16.56
C GLY A 65 3.11 -4.16 16.89
N GLN A 66 1.95 -4.11 16.23
CA GLN A 66 0.82 -5.03 16.42
C GLN A 66 0.48 -5.79 15.12
N SER A 67 1.25 -5.58 14.06
CA SER A 67 1.14 -6.36 12.83
C SER A 67 1.95 -7.65 12.96
N ASP A 68 1.37 -8.76 12.50
CA ASP A 68 2.02 -10.06 12.40
C ASP A 68 2.80 -10.20 11.09
N ALA A 69 2.42 -9.42 10.07
CA ALA A 69 3.06 -9.40 8.76
C ALA A 69 2.91 -8.03 8.07
N VAL A 70 3.83 -7.76 7.14
CA VAL A 70 3.84 -6.54 6.30
C VAL A 70 3.87 -6.92 4.83
N VAL A 71 3.01 -6.29 4.04
CA VAL A 71 2.98 -6.37 2.57
C VAL A 71 3.28 -4.98 2.01
N SER A 72 4.35 -4.86 1.24
CA SER A 72 4.68 -3.62 0.53
C SER A 72 4.34 -3.77 -0.95
N VAL A 73 3.46 -2.90 -1.46
CA VAL A 73 3.05 -2.87 -2.85
C VAL A 73 3.80 -1.74 -3.55
N THR A 74 4.45 -2.03 -4.67
CA THR A 74 5.17 -1.02 -5.44
C THR A 74 5.14 -1.38 -6.92
N THR A 75 5.16 -0.38 -7.78
CA THR A 75 5.39 -0.52 -9.22
C THR A 75 6.86 -0.22 -9.50
N ALA A 76 7.50 -1.02 -10.37
CA ALA A 76 8.83 -0.67 -10.86
C ALA A 76 8.74 0.59 -11.72
N ALA A 77 9.70 1.51 -11.59
CA ALA A 77 9.84 2.60 -12.55
C ALA A 77 10.16 2.01 -13.93
N ASP A 78 9.50 2.51 -14.98
CA ASP A 78 9.91 2.21 -16.36
C ASP A 78 11.41 2.49 -16.49
N ALA A 79 12.14 1.54 -17.08
CA ALA A 79 13.54 1.75 -17.42
C ALA A 79 13.66 3.07 -18.21
N PRO A 80 14.62 3.96 -17.89
CA PRO A 80 14.76 5.21 -18.63
C PRO A 80 14.87 4.88 -20.13
N PRO A 81 14.21 5.63 -21.04
CA PRO A 81 14.39 5.43 -22.46
C PRO A 81 15.89 5.49 -22.73
N ARG A 82 16.44 4.44 -23.36
CA ARG A 82 17.86 4.40 -23.74
C ARG A 82 18.21 5.75 -24.34
N GLN A 83 19.03 6.52 -23.62
CA GLN A 83 19.54 7.79 -24.09
C GLN A 83 20.31 7.49 -25.39
N ALA A 84 19.68 7.74 -26.53
CA ALA A 84 20.34 7.68 -27.82
C ALA A 84 21.32 8.86 -27.84
N TRP A 85 22.57 8.57 -27.51
CA TRP A 85 23.65 9.53 -27.59
C TRP A 85 23.85 9.91 -29.06
N PRO A 86 23.80 11.21 -29.43
CA PRO A 86 24.10 11.61 -30.79
C PRO A 86 25.62 11.59 -30.99
N PHE A 87 26.07 10.93 -32.07
CA PHE A 87 27.34 11.26 -32.73
C PHE A 87 27.09 12.42 -33.70
#